data_AF-A0AAE0B380-F1
#
_entry.id   AF-A0AAE0B380-F1
#
_cell.length_a   1.000
_cell.length_b   1.000
_cell.length_c   1.000
_cell.angle_alpha   90.00
_cell.angle_beta   90.00
_cell.angle_gamma   90.00
#
_symmetry.space_group_name_H-M   'P 1'
#
loop_
_entity.id
_entity.type
_entity.pdbx_description
1 polymer ?
#
loop_
_entity_poly.entity_id
_entity_poly.type
_entity_poly.pdbx_seq_one_letter_code
_entity_poly.pdbx_strand_id
1 'polypeptide(L)'
;MANGSLEEWLHPTASSLEGKGNLSILQSLNIAIDVAHALDYLHRGCQTPIIHYDLKPSNVLIDNDMTAHVSDFGLVRVLSGTNNLHSSNESSSLAIKGSIGYAALEYGIGSELSTSGDVYSYGILLLEMFAGKRPIDGMFNDGLNLHNFAKMALPERVLDIGDSRLFQIESETTNTNLTTMES
;
A
#
# COMPACT_ATOMS: atom_id res chain seq x y z
N MET A 1 0.25 7.64 -14.55
CA MET A 1 -0.95 8.50 -14.47
C MET A 1 -0.52 9.93 -14.16
N ALA A 2 -1.42 10.90 -14.31
CA ALA A 2 -1.07 12.32 -14.21
C ALA A 2 -0.49 12.73 -12.84
N ASN A 3 -0.99 12.14 -11.75
CA ASN A 3 -0.55 12.46 -10.40
C ASN A 3 0.59 11.55 -9.89
N GLY A 4 1.18 10.73 -10.76
CA GLY A 4 2.30 9.84 -10.41
C GLY A 4 1.88 8.63 -9.58
N SER A 5 2.82 8.09 -8.82
CA SER A 5 2.61 6.96 -7.90
C SER A 5 2.33 7.42 -6.47
N LEU A 6 1.63 6.62 -5.68
CA LEU A 6 1.37 6.87 -4.25
C LEU A 6 2.68 7.02 -3.46
N GLU A 7 3.76 6.37 -3.88
CA GLU A 7 5.08 6.56 -3.27
C GLU A 7 5.52 8.03 -3.27
N GLU A 8 5.30 8.74 -4.38
CA GLU A 8 5.68 10.16 -4.52
C GLU A 8 4.84 11.07 -3.61
N TRP A 9 3.62 10.63 -3.23
CA TRP A 9 2.75 11.35 -2.31
C TRP A 9 3.11 11.11 -0.85
N LEU A 10 3.48 9.88 -0.50
CA LEU A 10 3.85 9.52 0.87
C LEU A 10 5.25 10.06 1.24
N HIS A 11 6.17 10.02 0.28
CA HIS A 11 7.59 10.35 0.44
C HIS A 11 8.09 11.30 -0.66
N PRO A 12 7.58 12.54 -0.71
CA PRO A 12 7.97 13.50 -1.73
C PRO A 12 9.47 13.80 -1.66
N THR A 13 10.11 13.84 -2.83
CA THR A 13 11.52 14.24 -2.95
C THR A 13 11.60 15.71 -3.36
N ALA A 14 12.78 16.34 -3.24
CA ALA A 14 12.98 17.75 -3.57
C ALA A 14 12.59 18.11 -5.03
N SER A 15 12.48 17.13 -5.92
CA SER A 15 12.03 17.30 -7.31
C SER A 15 10.52 17.16 -7.51
N SER A 16 9.75 16.73 -6.50
CA SER A 16 8.32 16.43 -6.59
C SER A 16 7.41 17.49 -5.92
N LEU A 17 7.99 18.64 -5.54
CA LEU A 17 7.42 19.62 -4.58
C LEU A 17 6.18 20.39 -5.04
N GLU A 18 5.65 20.17 -6.25
CA GLU A 18 4.37 20.77 -6.65
C GLU A 18 3.20 19.90 -6.14
N GLY A 19 2.78 20.14 -4.89
CA GLY A 19 1.53 19.61 -4.31
C GLY A 19 1.55 18.16 -3.81
N LYS A 20 2.60 17.38 -4.13
CA LYS A 20 2.77 16.01 -3.64
C LYS A 20 3.34 16.01 -2.22
N GLY A 21 2.62 15.43 -1.26
CA GLY A 21 3.01 15.41 0.16
C GLY A 21 1.89 15.68 1.16
N ASN A 22 0.74 16.18 0.70
CA ASN A 22 -0.40 16.58 1.53
C ASN A 22 -1.66 15.77 1.18
N LEU A 23 -1.62 14.45 1.36
CA LEU A 23 -2.85 13.67 1.34
C LEU A 23 -3.64 13.95 2.62
N SER A 24 -4.91 14.34 2.49
CA SER A 24 -5.81 14.39 3.64
C SER A 24 -6.15 12.99 4.12
N ILE A 25 -6.59 12.85 5.37
CA ILE A 25 -7.08 11.58 5.90
C ILE A 25 -8.18 10.97 5.01
N LEU A 26 -9.07 11.81 4.46
CA LEU A 26 -10.15 11.38 3.58
C LEU A 26 -9.62 10.89 2.23
N GLN A 27 -8.64 11.59 1.65
CA GLN A 27 -8.00 11.14 0.40
C GLN A 27 -7.26 9.82 0.61
N SER A 28 -6.49 9.69 1.69
CA SER A 28 -5.82 8.44 2.05
C SER A 28 -6.82 7.29 2.23
N LEU A 29 -7.98 7.55 2.85
CA LEU A 29 -9.03 6.55 2.99
C LEU A 29 -9.64 6.15 1.64
N ASN A 30 -9.93 7.10 0.76
CA ASN A 30 -10.46 6.81 -0.58
C ASN A 30 -9.47 5.98 -1.41
N ILE A 31 -8.19 6.34 -1.41
CA ILE A 31 -7.11 5.59 -2.06
C ILE A 31 -7.05 4.15 -1.50
N ALA A 32 -7.15 3.99 -0.18
CA ALA A 32 -7.16 2.67 0.45
C ALA A 32 -8.36 1.82 0.01
N ILE A 33 -9.54 2.43 -0.15
CA ILE A 33 -10.76 1.78 -0.63
C ILE A 33 -10.62 1.37 -2.10
N ASP A 34 -10.10 2.24 -2.96
CA ASP A 34 -9.89 1.95 -4.37
C ASP A 34 -8.93 0.76 -4.56
N VAL A 35 -7.83 0.73 -3.82
CA VAL A 35 -6.88 -0.40 -3.84
C VAL A 35 -7.55 -1.68 -3.33
N ALA A 36 -8.38 -1.61 -2.29
CA ALA A 36 -9.13 -2.77 -1.80
C ALA A 36 -10.11 -3.31 -2.85
N HIS A 37 -10.82 -2.44 -3.56
CA HIS A 37 -11.71 -2.84 -4.65
C HIS A 37 -10.94 -3.50 -5.81
N ALA A 38 -9.76 -2.99 -6.14
CA ALA A 38 -8.92 -3.59 -7.17
C ALA A 38 -8.47 -5.01 -6.76
N LEU A 39 -7.98 -5.19 -5.53
CA LEU A 39 -7.60 -6.51 -5.01
C LEU A 39 -8.79 -7.47 -4.94
N ASP A 40 -9.94 -6.97 -4.49
CA ASP A 40 -11.18 -7.74 -4.45
C ASP A 40 -11.55 -8.27 -5.85
N TYR A 41 -11.51 -7.40 -6.85
CA TYR A 41 -11.77 -7.78 -8.22
C TYR A 41 -10.77 -8.84 -8.74
N LEU A 42 -9.48 -8.70 -8.43
CA LEU A 42 -8.46 -9.68 -8.83
C LEU A 42 -8.67 -11.04 -8.14
N HIS A 43 -9.02 -11.04 -6.85
CA HIS A 43 -9.12 -12.25 -6.04
C HIS A 43 -10.44 -12.99 -6.23
N ARG A 44 -11.56 -12.26 -6.38
CA ARG A 44 -12.93 -12.80 -6.35
C ARG A 44 -13.76 -12.42 -7.58
N GLY A 45 -13.45 -11.32 -8.25
CA GLY A 45 -14.19 -10.83 -9.42
C GLY A 45 -13.84 -11.53 -10.73
N CYS A 46 -12.63 -12.11 -10.83
CA CYS A 46 -12.18 -12.84 -12.01
C CYS A 46 -12.62 -14.32 -11.97
N GLN A 47 -12.84 -14.92 -13.16
CA GLN A 47 -13.17 -16.35 -13.26
C GLN A 47 -12.12 -17.25 -12.59
N THR A 48 -10.87 -16.83 -12.67
CA THR A 48 -9.74 -17.46 -11.99
C THR A 48 -9.05 -16.40 -11.14
N PRO A 49 -8.79 -16.66 -9.84
CA PRO A 49 -8.13 -15.68 -8.99
C PRO A 49 -6.76 -15.28 -9.53
N ILE A 50 -6.52 -13.97 -9.51
CA ILE A 50 -5.29 -13.32 -9.96
C ILE A 50 -4.57 -12.78 -8.73
N ILE A 51 -3.33 -13.22 -8.50
CA ILE A 51 -2.47 -12.71 -7.41
C ILE A 51 -1.56 -11.63 -7.98
N HIS A 52 -1.52 -10.46 -7.36
CA HIS A 52 -0.71 -9.30 -7.78
C HIS A 52 0.78 -9.50 -7.46
N TYR A 53 1.09 -9.95 -6.25
CA TYR A 53 2.41 -10.37 -5.77
C TYR A 53 3.44 -9.26 -5.50
N ASP A 54 3.24 -8.06 -6.02
CA ASP A 54 4.12 -6.90 -5.75
C ASP A 54 3.36 -5.63 -5.38
N LEU A 55 2.38 -5.73 -4.48
CA LEU A 55 1.62 -4.55 -4.06
C LEU A 55 2.48 -3.68 -3.13
N LYS A 56 2.68 -2.41 -3.52
CA LYS A 56 3.46 -1.39 -2.80
C LYS A 56 3.08 0.01 -3.31
N PRO A 57 3.44 1.12 -2.62
CA PRO A 57 3.05 2.46 -3.04
C PRO A 57 3.47 2.84 -4.46
N SER A 58 4.64 2.40 -4.94
CA SER A 58 5.09 2.71 -6.31
C SER A 58 4.26 2.01 -7.40
N ASN A 59 3.55 0.95 -7.03
CA ASN A 59 2.65 0.20 -7.91
C ASN A 59 1.19 0.66 -7.78
N VAL A 60 0.91 1.72 -7.03
CA VAL A 60 -0.40 2.37 -6.97
C VAL A 60 -0.29 3.73 -7.67
N LEU A 61 -0.98 3.90 -8.79
CA LEU A 61 -0.96 5.15 -9.57
C LEU A 61 -2.18 5.99 -9.27
N ILE A 62 -2.00 7.31 -9.23
CA ILE A 62 -3.07 8.27 -8.95
C ILE A 62 -3.41 9.03 -10.22
N ASP A 63 -4.70 9.07 -10.59
CA ASP A 63 -5.19 9.85 -11.73
C ASP A 63 -5.62 11.27 -11.35
N ASN A 64 -6.12 12.02 -12.34
CA ASN A 64 -6.53 13.43 -12.17
C ASN A 64 -7.65 13.61 -11.15
N ASP A 65 -8.49 12.59 -10.95
CA ASP A 65 -9.65 12.64 -10.05
C ASP A 65 -9.30 12.13 -8.64
N MET A 66 -8.01 11.96 -8.35
CA MET A 66 -7.49 11.36 -7.12
C MET A 66 -7.95 9.91 -6.89
N THR A 67 -8.33 9.21 -7.97
CA THR A 67 -8.67 7.78 -7.93
C THR A 67 -7.39 6.96 -8.00
N ALA A 68 -7.29 5.93 -7.17
CA ALA A 68 -6.13 5.05 -7.14
C ALA A 68 -6.30 3.82 -8.04
N HIS A 69 -5.25 3.49 -8.78
CA HIS A 69 -5.22 2.36 -9.71
C HIS A 69 -4.02 1.47 -9.42
N VAL A 70 -4.28 0.19 -9.17
CA VAL A 70 -3.22 -0.81 -9.01
C VAL A 70 -2.56 -1.09 -10.37
N SER A 71 -1.23 -1.13 -10.39
CA SER A 71 -0.40 -1.23 -11.59
C SER A 71 0.77 -2.20 -11.39
N ASP A 72 1.55 -2.44 -12.45
CA ASP A 72 2.68 -3.38 -12.47
C ASP A 72 2.31 -4.85 -12.16
N PHE A 73 1.65 -5.45 -13.15
CA PHE A 73 1.25 -6.86 -13.16
C PHE A 73 2.41 -7.80 -13.55
N GLY A 74 3.67 -7.35 -13.50
CA GLY A 74 4.84 -8.10 -13.98
C GLY A 74 5.11 -9.42 -13.22
N LEU A 75 4.66 -9.51 -11.97
CA LEU A 75 4.81 -10.71 -11.13
C LEU A 75 3.51 -11.50 -10.95
N VAL A 76 2.46 -11.18 -11.69
CA VAL A 76 1.13 -11.77 -11.48
C VAL A 76 1.09 -13.26 -11.75
N ARG A 77 0.25 -13.96 -10.98
CA ARG A 77 -0.01 -15.39 -11.13
C ARG A 77 -1.51 -15.66 -11.18
N VAL A 78 -1.92 -16.51 -12.11
CA VAL A 78 -3.31 -16.96 -12.27
C VAL A 78 -3.45 -18.33 -11.64
N LEU A 79 -4.32 -18.47 -10.64
CA LEU A 79 -4.55 -19.73 -9.93
C LEU A 79 -5.51 -20.65 -10.71
N SER A 80 -5.08 -21.17 -11.86
CA SER A 80 -5.91 -22.10 -12.65
C SER A 80 -6.16 -23.41 -11.87
N GLY A 81 -7.44 -23.74 -11.64
CA GLY A 81 -7.90 -24.90 -10.85
C GLY A 81 -7.60 -26.29 -11.45
N THR A 82 -6.77 -26.38 -12.48
CA THR A 82 -6.21 -27.64 -12.96
C THR A 82 -4.83 -27.81 -12.35
N ASN A 83 -4.64 -28.87 -11.56
CA ASN A 83 -3.38 -29.34 -10.97
C ASN A 83 -2.27 -29.62 -12.01
N ASN A 84 -1.88 -28.63 -12.81
CA ASN A 84 -0.68 -28.66 -13.60
C ASN A 84 0.38 -27.85 -12.87
N LEU A 85 0.90 -28.49 -11.83
CA LEU A 85 2.20 -28.21 -11.23
C LEU A 85 3.32 -28.54 -12.23
N HIS A 86 3.19 -28.21 -13.52
CA HIS A 86 4.18 -28.50 -14.55
C HIS A 86 4.05 -27.48 -15.70
N SER A 87 5.17 -26.81 -15.98
CA SER A 87 5.38 -25.72 -16.95
C SER A 87 5.21 -24.32 -16.33
N SER A 88 6.25 -23.73 -15.72
CA SER A 88 7.57 -23.53 -16.32
C SER A 88 8.73 -23.98 -15.43
N ASN A 89 9.70 -24.63 -16.07
CA ASN A 89 11.06 -24.77 -15.59
C ASN A 89 11.71 -23.39 -15.44
N GLU A 90 11.51 -22.74 -14.29
CA GLU A 90 12.49 -21.77 -13.77
C GLU A 90 12.96 -22.31 -12.42
N SER A 91 13.89 -23.25 -12.50
CA SER A 91 14.77 -23.57 -11.39
C SER A 91 15.57 -22.31 -11.04
N SER A 92 16.03 -22.23 -9.80
CA SER A 92 17.05 -21.29 -9.29
C SER A 92 16.58 -19.92 -8.77
N SER A 93 15.87 -19.94 -7.64
CA SER A 93 16.47 -19.53 -6.35
C SER A 93 15.37 -19.47 -5.29
N LEU A 94 15.77 -19.63 -4.03
CA LEU A 94 15.05 -19.13 -2.86
C LEU A 94 14.96 -17.58 -2.89
N ALA A 95 14.69 -16.99 -4.05
CA ALA A 95 14.51 -15.56 -4.19
C ALA A 95 13.19 -15.21 -3.55
N ILE A 96 13.27 -14.44 -2.45
CA ILE A 96 12.14 -13.71 -1.90
C ILE A 96 11.51 -12.95 -3.07
N LYS A 97 10.21 -13.16 -3.19
CA LYS A 97 9.47 -12.91 -4.41
C LYS A 97 8.42 -11.86 -3.99
N GLY A 98 8.44 -10.70 -4.65
CA GLY A 98 7.80 -9.46 -4.17
C GLY A 98 8.81 -8.50 -3.52
N SER A 99 8.34 -7.32 -3.13
CA SER A 99 9.21 -6.25 -2.60
C SER A 99 9.54 -6.41 -1.11
N ILE A 100 10.81 -6.16 -0.76
CA ILE A 100 11.30 -6.21 0.62
C ILE A 100 10.47 -5.27 1.50
N GLY A 101 10.01 -5.77 2.64
CA GLY A 101 9.18 -5.03 3.59
C GLY A 101 7.67 -5.16 3.35
N TYR A 102 7.23 -5.48 2.13
CA TYR A 102 5.82 -5.69 1.78
C TYR A 102 5.47 -7.16 1.60
N ALA A 103 6.41 -7.96 1.09
CA ALA A 103 6.21 -9.38 0.87
C ALA A 103 5.96 -10.11 2.20
N ALA A 104 4.92 -10.96 2.21
CA ALA A 104 4.60 -11.81 3.34
C ALA A 104 5.72 -12.84 3.58
N LEU A 105 6.05 -13.12 4.84
CA LEU A 105 7.20 -13.99 5.18
C LEU A 105 7.00 -15.43 4.65
N GLU A 106 5.77 -15.88 4.53
CA GLU A 106 5.41 -17.19 3.98
C GLU A 106 5.82 -17.37 2.51
N TYR A 107 5.88 -16.29 1.71
CA TYR A 107 6.35 -16.35 0.32
C TYR A 107 7.83 -16.74 0.20
N GLY A 108 8.61 -16.62 1.27
CA GLY A 108 10.00 -17.09 1.34
C GLY A 108 10.16 -18.56 1.72
N ILE A 109 9.11 -19.23 2.22
CA ILE A 109 9.16 -20.58 2.81
C ILE A 109 8.53 -21.63 1.89
N GLY A 110 8.33 -21.30 0.60
CA GLY A 110 7.74 -22.24 -0.36
C GLY A 110 6.27 -22.54 -0.09
N SER A 111 5.54 -21.61 0.51
CA SER A 111 4.09 -21.74 0.70
C SER A 111 3.35 -21.78 -0.64
N GLU A 112 2.20 -22.44 -0.66
CA GLU A 112 1.31 -22.42 -1.82
C GLU A 112 0.92 -20.99 -2.20
N LEU A 113 0.79 -20.75 -3.50
CA LEU A 113 0.38 -19.45 -4.03
C LEU A 113 -1.04 -19.13 -3.53
N SER A 114 -1.18 -18.06 -2.75
CA SER A 114 -2.45 -17.63 -2.17
C SER A 114 -2.65 -16.12 -2.34
N THR A 115 -3.92 -15.72 -2.34
CA THR A 115 -4.34 -14.31 -2.27
C THR A 115 -3.98 -13.66 -0.93
N SER A 116 -3.63 -14.44 0.10
CA SER A 116 -3.31 -13.90 1.43
C SER A 116 -2.04 -13.05 1.46
N GLY A 117 -1.07 -13.30 0.57
CA GLY A 117 0.13 -12.45 0.51
C GLY A 117 -0.15 -11.06 -0.06
N ASP A 118 -1.10 -10.93 -0.99
CA ASP A 118 -1.59 -9.62 -1.43
C ASP A 118 -2.31 -8.89 -0.29
N VAL A 119 -3.09 -9.61 0.52
CA VAL A 119 -3.75 -9.05 1.71
C VAL A 119 -2.73 -8.58 2.76
N TYR A 120 -1.65 -9.34 2.97
CA TYR A 120 -0.55 -8.91 3.84
C TYR A 120 0.12 -7.65 3.31
N SER A 121 0.45 -7.63 2.00
CA SER A 121 1.08 -6.48 1.33
C SER A 121 0.18 -5.24 1.41
N TYR A 122 -1.13 -5.42 1.28
CA TYR A 122 -2.13 -4.36 1.48
C TYR A 122 -2.14 -3.86 2.92
N GLY A 123 -2.01 -4.75 3.92
CA GLY A 123 -1.86 -4.35 5.31
C GLY A 123 -0.63 -3.48 5.56
N ILE A 124 0.51 -3.83 4.98
CA ILE A 124 1.73 -3.01 5.06
C ILE A 124 1.54 -1.66 4.36
N LEU A 125 0.91 -1.64 3.18
CA LEU A 125 0.56 -0.42 2.44
C LEU A 125 -0.27 0.52 3.32
N LEU A 126 -1.31 0.01 3.99
CA LEU A 126 -2.12 0.79 4.91
C LEU A 126 -1.29 1.35 6.08
N LEU A 127 -0.46 0.52 6.71
CA LEU A 127 0.39 0.99 7.80
C LEU A 127 1.31 2.12 7.35
N GLU A 128 1.88 2.04 6.15
CA GLU A 128 2.75 3.08 5.62
C GLU A 128 1.98 4.37 5.33
N MET A 129 0.78 4.26 4.73
CA MET A 129 -0.09 5.41 4.44
C MET A 129 -0.45 6.18 5.71
N PHE A 130 -0.81 5.47 6.79
CA PHE A 130 -1.31 6.09 8.02
C PHE A 130 -0.21 6.42 9.04
N ALA A 131 0.94 5.75 9.02
CA ALA A 131 2.06 6.05 9.91
C ALA A 131 3.13 6.96 9.28
N GLY A 132 3.07 7.16 7.95
CA GLY A 132 4.01 7.98 7.18
C GLY A 132 5.44 7.42 7.16
N LYS A 133 5.61 6.11 7.39
CA LYS A 133 6.94 5.46 7.56
C LYS A 133 7.10 4.30 6.60
N ARG A 134 8.22 4.28 5.87
CA ARG A 134 8.56 3.18 4.95
C ARG A 134 8.74 1.88 5.73
N PRO A 135 8.35 0.70 5.20
CA PRO A 135 8.52 -0.58 5.90
C PRO A 135 9.97 -0.91 6.30
N ILE A 136 10.94 -0.37 5.57
CA ILE A 136 12.40 -0.54 5.76
C ILE A 136 13.09 0.78 6.11
N ASP A 137 12.38 1.71 6.76
CA ASP A 137 12.97 2.95 7.24
C ASP A 137 14.17 2.68 8.17
N GLY A 138 15.23 3.50 8.08
CA GLY A 138 16.44 3.36 8.89
C GLY A 138 16.21 3.52 10.40
N MET A 139 15.05 4.03 10.83
CA MET A 139 14.65 4.00 12.24
C MET A 139 14.39 2.57 12.76
N PHE A 140 14.13 1.61 11.88
CA PHE A 140 13.85 0.22 12.23
C PHE A 140 15.15 -0.59 12.30
N ASN A 141 15.71 -0.67 13.51
CA ASN A 141 16.89 -1.47 13.81
C ASN A 141 16.52 -2.72 14.64
N ASP A 142 17.47 -3.64 14.78
CA ASP A 142 17.35 -4.82 15.66
C ASP A 142 16.13 -5.72 15.38
N GLY A 143 15.75 -5.85 14.11
CA GLY A 143 14.62 -6.70 13.68
C GLY A 143 13.24 -6.07 13.87
N LEU A 144 13.18 -4.79 14.26
CA LEU A 144 11.96 -4.01 14.12
C LEU A 144 11.63 -3.81 12.64
N ASN A 145 10.34 -3.70 12.36
CA ASN A 145 9.80 -3.32 11.06
C ASN A 145 8.48 -2.58 11.32
N LEU A 146 7.88 -2.02 10.26
CA LEU A 146 6.64 -1.26 10.38
C LEU A 146 5.49 -2.04 11.02
N HIS A 147 5.37 -3.34 10.72
CA HIS A 147 4.35 -4.21 11.32
C HIS A 147 4.50 -4.30 12.84
N ASN A 148 5.71 -4.63 13.33
CA ASN A 148 5.99 -4.75 14.75
C ASN A 148 5.90 -3.40 15.47
N PHE A 149 6.36 -2.32 14.82
CA PHE A 149 6.21 -0.96 15.32
C PHE A 149 4.74 -0.58 15.56
N ALA A 150 3.87 -0.85 14.57
CA ALA A 150 2.44 -0.61 14.73
C ALA A 150 1.83 -1.51 15.81
N LYS A 151 2.17 -2.80 15.81
CA LYS A 151 1.68 -3.78 16.79
C LYS A 151 2.00 -3.39 18.23
N MET A 152 3.17 -2.80 18.49
CA MET A 152 3.57 -2.33 19.82
C MET A 152 2.79 -1.11 20.32
N ALA A 153 2.06 -0.42 19.43
CA ALA A 153 1.25 0.73 19.79
C ALA A 153 -0.25 0.41 19.91
N LEU A 154 -0.69 -0.76 19.43
CA LEU A 154 -2.10 -1.12 19.45
C LEU A 154 -2.53 -1.78 20.78
N PRO A 155 -3.77 -1.52 21.24
CA PRO A 155 -4.70 -0.49 20.77
C PRO A 155 -4.52 0.90 21.43
N GLU A 156 -3.77 1.02 22.53
CA GLU A 156 -3.86 2.21 23.42
C GLU A 156 -3.10 3.44 22.90
N ARG A 157 -2.20 3.27 21.93
CA ARG A 157 -1.28 4.33 21.44
C ARG A 157 -1.35 4.53 19.93
N VAL A 158 -2.50 4.27 19.31
CA VAL A 158 -2.70 4.43 17.85
C VAL A 158 -2.33 5.83 17.37
N LEU A 159 -2.68 6.86 18.14
CA LEU A 159 -2.39 8.26 17.78
C LEU A 159 -0.89 8.58 17.80
N ASP A 160 -0.09 7.87 18.61
CA ASP A 160 1.35 8.10 18.72
C ASP A 160 2.12 7.68 17.47
N ILE A 161 1.55 6.76 16.68
CA ILE A 161 2.18 6.22 15.47
C ILE A 161 1.65 6.85 14.19
N GLY A 162 0.51 7.55 14.27
CA GLY A 162 -0.15 8.19 13.13
C GLY A 162 0.66 9.35 12.56
N ASP A 163 0.60 9.53 11.25
CA ASP A 163 1.22 10.65 10.57
C ASP A 163 0.49 11.96 10.90
N SER A 164 1.20 12.88 11.55
CA SER A 164 0.65 14.17 11.97
C SER A 164 0.15 15.02 10.79
N ARG A 165 0.66 14.80 9.58
CA ARG A 165 0.21 15.49 8.35
C ARG A 165 -1.25 15.18 8.02
N LEU A 166 -1.71 13.96 8.30
CA LEU A 166 -3.08 13.53 8.01
C LEU A 166 -4.11 14.26 8.88
N PHE A 167 -3.72 14.66 10.09
CA PHE A 167 -4.59 15.31 11.07
C PHE A 167 -4.56 16.84 11.02
N GLN A 168 -3.55 17.45 10.38
CA GLN A 168 -3.47 18.91 10.26
C GLN A 168 -4.49 19.48 9.27
N ILE A 169 -4.84 18.72 8.22
CA ILE A 169 -5.68 19.20 7.10
C ILE A 169 -7.16 19.37 7.49
N GLU A 170 -7.66 18.65 8.50
CA GLU A 170 -9.04 18.85 8.98
C GLU A 170 -9.23 20.23 9.62
N SER A 171 -8.19 20.75 10.28
CA SER A 171 -8.27 22.03 11.01
C SER A 171 -8.28 23.27 10.09
N GLU A 172 -7.67 23.18 8.90
CA GLU A 172 -7.66 24.28 7.93
C GLU A 172 -8.96 24.37 7.13
N THR A 173 -9.58 23.21 6.84
CA THR A 173 -10.85 23.13 6.10
C THR A 173 -12.02 23.70 6.91
N THR A 174 -11.97 23.61 8.25
CA THR A 174 -12.98 24.23 9.13
C THR A 174 -12.88 25.76 9.20
N ASN A 175 -11.69 26.34 9.02
CA ASN A 175 -11.49 27.80 9.13
C ASN A 175 -11.90 28.56 7.86
N THR A 176 -11.91 27.91 6.71
CA THR A 176 -12.31 28.52 5.42
C THR A 176 -13.83 28.66 5.26
N ASN A 177 -14.61 27.80 5.94
CA ASN A 177 -16.07 27.84 5.89
C ASN A 177 -16.70 28.88 6.84
N LEU A 178 -15.96 29.39 7.84
CA LEU A 178 -16.45 30.48 8.69
C LEU A 178 -16.23 31.87 8.07
N THR A 179 -15.20 32.05 7.24
CA THR A 179 -14.83 33.35 6.67
C THR A 179 -15.67 33.75 5.45
N THR A 180 -16.42 32.82 4.84
CA THR A 180 -17.31 33.08 3.70
C THR A 180 -18.77 33.32 4.07
N MET A 181 -19.14 33.24 5.36
CA MET A 181 -20.49 33.55 5.84
C MET A 181 -20.63 34.93 6.52
N GLU A 182 -19.56 35.72 6.60
CA GLU A 182 -19.55 37.07 7.20
C GLU A 182 -19.36 38.22 6.18
N SER A 183 -19.56 37.98 4.88
CA SER A 183 -19.41 39.00 3.82
C SER A 183 -20.66 39.13 2.96
#